data_AF-A0AAW9IXL3-F1
#
_entry.id   AF-A0AAW9IXL3-F1
#
_cell.length_a   1.000
_cell.length_b   1.000
_cell.length_c   1.000
_cell.angle_alpha   90.00
_cell.angle_beta   90.00
_cell.angle_gamma   90.00
#
_symmetry.space_group_name_H-M   'P 1'
#
loop_
_entity.id
_entity.type
_entity.pdbx_description
1 polymer ?
#
loop_
_entity_poly.entity_id
_entity_poly.type
_entity_poly.pdbx_seq_one_letter_code
_entity_poly.pdbx_strand_id
1 'polypeptide(L)'
;ALDLLITKGNPPFEGLFDVKDGVERAKKGGVLSAGQLLKICGMLKCSRRFKEYISRRDDEVPHIVLEDLAYILTPIKNLEDVIEMSIISEEEISDRASSTLNGIRRSLKDKNSSVRDKINGIVRSNAKYLQDALYTMRGDRYVLPVKAEYKGS
;
A
#
# COMPACT_ATOMS: atom_id res chain seq x y z
N ALA A 1 -32.19 17.43 -6.40
CA ALA A 1 -30.76 17.83 -6.28
C ALA A 1 -30.57 18.84 -5.16
N LEU A 2 -31.15 20.05 -5.24
CA LEU A 2 -31.09 21.03 -4.14
C LEU A 2 -31.67 20.48 -2.82
N ASP A 3 -32.80 19.77 -2.91
CA ASP A 3 -33.45 19.15 -1.75
C ASP A 3 -32.55 18.11 -1.03
N LEU A 4 -31.87 17.23 -1.78
CA LEU A 4 -30.88 16.30 -1.24
C LEU A 4 -29.69 16.99 -0.57
N LEU A 5 -29.22 18.10 -1.15
CA LEU A 5 -28.13 18.88 -0.54
C LEU A 5 -28.55 19.49 0.80
N ILE A 6 -29.80 19.93 0.90
CA ILE A 6 -30.36 20.51 2.13
C ILE A 6 -30.60 19.44 3.19
N THR A 7 -31.09 18.26 2.79
CA THR A 7 -31.48 17.19 3.72
C THR A 7 -30.32 16.28 4.13
N LYS A 8 -29.46 15.87 3.18
CA LYS A 8 -28.36 14.92 3.39
C LYS A 8 -26.98 15.56 3.37
N GLY A 9 -26.88 16.85 3.07
CA GLY A 9 -25.60 17.56 2.98
C GLY A 9 -24.85 17.25 1.68
N ASN A 10 -23.54 17.49 1.68
CA ASN A 10 -22.73 17.40 0.46
C ASN A 10 -22.54 15.94 -0.01
N PRO A 11 -22.66 15.67 -1.32
CA PRO A 11 -22.43 14.36 -1.89
C PRO A 11 -20.95 13.92 -1.75
N PRO A 12 -20.70 12.61 -1.56
CA PRO A 12 -19.35 12.08 -1.36
C PRO A 12 -18.59 11.96 -2.69
N PHE A 13 -18.08 13.07 -3.21
CA PHE A 13 -17.23 13.11 -4.41
C PHE A 13 -15.73 13.04 -4.13
N GLU A 14 -15.34 12.76 -2.89
CA GLU A 14 -13.96 12.50 -2.54
C GLU A 14 -13.44 11.26 -3.27
N GLY A 15 -12.31 11.39 -3.97
CA GLY A 15 -11.73 10.30 -4.74
C GLY A 15 -12.28 10.15 -6.16
N LEU A 16 -13.05 11.13 -6.65
CA LEU A 16 -13.42 11.22 -8.05
C LEU A 16 -12.18 11.58 -8.90
N PHE A 17 -11.70 10.61 -9.67
CA PHE A 17 -10.58 10.79 -10.58
C PHE A 17 -10.97 10.34 -11.98
N ASP A 18 -10.37 10.96 -13.01
CA ASP A 18 -10.46 10.42 -14.36
C ASP A 18 -9.57 9.17 -14.46
N VAL A 19 -10.22 8.01 -14.57
CA VAL A 19 -9.58 6.70 -14.64
C VAL A 19 -9.74 6.04 -16.01
N LYS A 20 -10.36 6.73 -16.98
CA LYS A 20 -10.73 6.14 -18.27
C LYS A 20 -9.54 5.56 -19.02
N ASP A 21 -8.45 6.31 -19.08
CA ASP A 21 -7.20 5.86 -19.71
C ASP A 21 -6.58 4.66 -19.01
N GLY A 22 -6.67 4.63 -17.67
CA GLY A 22 -6.20 3.51 -16.87
C GLY A 22 -7.01 2.23 -17.15
N VAL A 23 -8.34 2.35 -17.19
CA VAL A 23 -9.25 1.23 -17.47
C VAL A 23 -9.05 0.70 -18.90
N GLU A 24 -8.95 1.59 -19.90
CA GLU A 24 -8.71 1.19 -21.29
C GLU A 24 -7.34 0.52 -21.47
N ARG A 25 -6.32 0.97 -20.75
CA ARG A 25 -5.02 0.31 -20.71
C ARG A 25 -5.11 -1.09 -20.10
N ALA A 26 -5.77 -1.22 -18.94
CA ALA A 26 -5.94 -2.51 -18.27
C ALA A 26 -6.74 -3.50 -19.13
N LYS A 27 -7.77 -3.02 -19.84
CA LYS A 27 -8.57 -3.83 -20.78
C LYS A 27 -7.72 -4.44 -21.90
N LYS A 28 -6.66 -3.75 -22.33
CA LYS A 28 -5.69 -4.24 -23.33
C LYS A 28 -4.61 -5.15 -22.73
N GLY A 29 -4.69 -5.48 -21.44
CA GLY A 29 -3.67 -6.27 -20.72
C GLY A 29 -2.46 -5.44 -20.28
N GLY A 30 -2.54 -4.11 -20.32
CA GLY A 30 -1.46 -3.24 -19.85
C GLY A 30 -1.37 -3.20 -18.33
N VAL A 31 -0.15 -3.03 -17.82
CA VAL A 31 0.12 -2.87 -16.37
C VAL A 31 -0.17 -1.43 -15.95
N LEU A 32 -0.78 -1.28 -14.78
CA LEU A 32 -1.05 0.01 -14.14
C LEU A 32 -0.06 0.23 -12.99
N SER A 33 0.29 1.49 -12.73
CA SER A 33 1.07 1.84 -11.55
C SER A 33 0.23 1.75 -10.28
N ALA A 34 0.88 1.66 -9.12
CA ALA A 34 0.21 1.65 -7.83
C ALA A 34 -0.67 2.90 -7.62
N GLY A 35 -0.17 4.09 -7.98
CA GLY A 35 -0.96 5.33 -7.94
C GLY A 35 -2.18 5.30 -8.86
N GLN A 36 -2.08 4.70 -10.06
CA GLN A 36 -3.24 4.54 -10.95
C GLN A 36 -4.29 3.60 -10.35
N LEU A 37 -3.87 2.49 -9.73
CA LEU A 37 -4.76 1.55 -9.05
C LEU A 37 -5.43 2.20 -7.83
N LEU A 38 -4.72 3.03 -7.06
CA LEU A 38 -5.31 3.79 -5.95
C LEU A 38 -6.36 4.80 -6.43
N LYS A 39 -6.14 5.48 -7.56
CA LYS A 39 -7.16 6.37 -8.16
C LYS A 39 -8.41 5.60 -8.60
N ILE A 40 -8.22 4.41 -9.18
CA ILE A 40 -9.34 3.50 -9.52
C ILE A 40 -10.09 3.07 -8.26
N CYS A 41 -9.38 2.70 -7.19
CA CYS A 41 -10.00 2.39 -5.89
C CYS A 41 -10.80 3.58 -5.34
N GLY A 42 -10.26 4.80 -5.41
CA GLY A 42 -10.97 6.03 -5.03
C GLY A 42 -12.28 6.22 -5.80
N MET A 43 -12.25 5.99 -7.13
CA MET A 43 -13.44 6.08 -7.97
C MET A 43 -14.50 5.03 -7.60
N LEU A 44 -14.09 3.78 -7.34
CA LEU A 44 -14.99 2.71 -6.91
C LEU A 44 -15.66 3.03 -5.57
N LYS A 45 -14.88 3.52 -4.60
CA LYS A 45 -15.40 3.99 -3.31
C LYS A 45 -16.39 5.13 -3.46
N CYS A 46 -16.07 6.13 -4.31
CA CYS A 46 -16.95 7.26 -4.57
C CYS A 46 -18.28 6.77 -5.15
N SER A 47 -18.25 5.88 -6.16
CA SER A 47 -19.44 5.27 -6.75
C SER A 47 -20.31 4.55 -5.69
N ARG A 48 -19.69 3.75 -4.81
CA ARG A 48 -20.40 3.05 -3.74
C ARG A 48 -21.04 4.02 -2.74
N ARG A 49 -20.26 4.98 -2.22
CA ARG A 49 -20.76 5.99 -1.27
C ARG A 49 -21.84 6.87 -1.88
N PHE A 50 -21.73 7.20 -3.17
CA PHE A 50 -22.73 7.99 -3.87
C PHE A 50 -24.04 7.22 -4.04
N LYS A 51 -23.97 5.91 -4.32
CA LYS A 51 -25.14 5.03 -4.33
C LYS A 51 -25.81 4.96 -2.97
N GLU A 52 -25.04 4.85 -1.89
CA GLU A 52 -25.54 4.88 -0.50
C GLU A 52 -26.18 6.25 -0.16
N TYR A 53 -25.58 7.36 -0.61
CA TYR A 53 -26.10 8.71 -0.40
C TYR A 53 -27.46 8.95 -1.09
N ILE A 54 -27.61 8.47 -2.34
CA ILE A 54 -28.88 8.58 -3.07
C ILE A 54 -29.93 7.57 -2.56
N SER A 55 -29.51 6.45 -1.97
CA SER A 55 -30.44 5.47 -1.39
C SER A 55 -31.41 6.16 -0.43
N ARG A 56 -32.70 6.03 -0.72
CA ARG A 56 -33.76 6.61 0.12
C ARG A 56 -34.02 5.77 1.35
N ARG A 57 -34.47 6.42 2.43
CA ARG A 57 -35.20 5.78 3.52
C ARG A 57 -36.71 5.76 3.22
N ASP A 58 -37.47 4.96 3.95
CA ASP A 58 -38.91 4.77 3.67
C ASP A 58 -39.74 6.05 3.86
N ASP A 59 -39.22 7.02 4.61
CA ASP A 59 -39.82 8.31 4.94
C ASP A 59 -39.41 9.47 4.01
N GLU A 60 -38.54 9.23 3.03
CA GLU A 60 -38.00 10.27 2.14
C GLU A 60 -38.78 10.39 0.81
N VAL A 61 -38.80 11.61 0.27
CA VAL A 61 -39.42 11.91 -1.03
C VAL A 61 -38.65 11.21 -2.15
N PRO A 62 -39.32 10.51 -3.09
CA PRO A 62 -38.63 9.83 -4.18
C PRO A 62 -37.99 10.82 -5.15
N HIS A 63 -36.74 10.54 -5.53
CA HIS A 63 -35.99 11.31 -6.53
C HIS A 63 -35.69 10.44 -7.75
N ILE A 64 -36.76 10.05 -8.46
CA ILE A 64 -36.75 9.05 -9.56
C ILE A 64 -35.55 9.19 -10.50
N VAL A 65 -35.30 10.38 -11.06
CA VAL A 65 -34.19 10.61 -12.01
C VAL A 65 -32.81 10.36 -11.38
N LEU A 66 -32.63 10.75 -10.12
CA LEU A 66 -31.35 10.56 -9.42
C LEU A 66 -31.18 9.11 -8.95
N GLU A 67 -32.27 8.48 -8.51
CA GLU A 67 -32.30 7.06 -8.17
C GLU A 67 -31.98 6.17 -9.38
N ASP A 68 -32.55 6.49 -10.55
CA ASP A 68 -32.26 5.80 -11.82
C ASP A 68 -30.78 5.91 -12.20
N LEU A 69 -30.17 7.09 -12.06
CA LEU A 69 -28.74 7.28 -12.31
C LEU A 69 -27.88 6.50 -11.31
N ALA A 70 -28.27 6.47 -10.03
CA ALA A 70 -27.58 5.71 -9.00
C ALA A 70 -27.74 4.19 -9.18
N TYR A 71 -28.81 3.74 -9.81
CA TYR A 71 -29.07 2.34 -10.08
C TYR A 71 -28.00 1.72 -11.00
N ILE A 72 -27.57 2.48 -12.01
CA ILE A 72 -26.54 2.08 -12.98
C ILE A 72 -25.17 1.86 -12.31
N LEU A 73 -24.90 2.55 -11.20
CA LEU A 73 -23.65 2.39 -10.46
C LEU A 73 -23.59 1.00 -9.82
N THR A 74 -22.57 0.23 -10.17
CA THR A 74 -22.32 -1.11 -9.60
C THR A 74 -21.13 -1.02 -8.64
N PRO A 75 -21.34 -1.12 -7.32
CA PRO A 75 -20.24 -1.18 -6.36
C PRO A 75 -19.45 -2.48 -6.52
N ILE A 76 -18.12 -2.40 -6.54
CA ILE A 76 -17.22 -3.57 -6.68
C ILE A 76 -16.35 -3.65 -5.44
N LYS A 77 -16.98 -3.90 -4.28
CA LYS A 77 -16.32 -3.89 -2.98
C LYS A 77 -15.13 -4.86 -2.89
N ASN A 78 -15.26 -6.06 -3.48
CA ASN A 78 -14.16 -7.03 -3.49
C ASN A 78 -12.89 -6.48 -4.14
N LEU A 79 -13.03 -5.66 -5.20
CA LEU A 79 -11.88 -5.05 -5.87
C LEU A 79 -11.31 -3.88 -5.06
N GLU A 80 -12.17 -3.08 -4.42
CA GLU A 80 -11.76 -2.04 -3.47
C GLU A 80 -10.87 -2.64 -2.37
N ASP A 81 -11.37 -3.67 -1.67
CA ASP A 81 -10.69 -4.31 -0.53
C ASP A 81 -9.34 -4.93 -0.95
N VAL A 82 -9.29 -5.56 -2.13
CA VAL A 82 -8.05 -6.15 -2.67
C VAL A 82 -7.01 -5.08 -2.97
N ILE A 83 -7.40 -3.95 -3.57
CA ILE A 83 -6.48 -2.87 -3.89
C ILE A 83 -5.95 -2.23 -2.60
N GLU A 84 -6.81 -1.96 -1.62
CA GLU A 84 -6.41 -1.38 -0.33
C GLU A 84 -5.50 -2.27 0.48
N MET A 85 -5.77 -3.58 0.51
CA MET A 85 -4.92 -4.52 1.22
C MET A 85 -3.53 -4.65 0.57
N SER A 86 -3.48 -4.48 -0.76
CA SER A 86 -2.26 -4.71 -1.55
C SER A 86 -1.38 -3.47 -1.68
N ILE A 87 -1.94 -2.26 -1.65
CA ILE A 87 -1.22 -1.02 -1.95
C ILE A 87 -1.34 -0.07 -0.75
N ILE A 88 -0.22 0.22 -0.10
CA ILE A 88 -0.16 1.13 1.06
C ILE A 88 -0.06 2.58 0.57
N SER A 89 0.76 2.83 -0.44
CA SER A 89 0.97 4.15 -1.04
C SER A 89 1.35 4.03 -2.52
N GLU A 90 1.52 5.15 -3.22
CA GLU A 90 1.94 5.14 -4.64
C GLU A 90 3.31 4.47 -4.85
N GLU A 91 4.13 4.40 -3.80
CA GLU A 91 5.48 3.83 -3.84
C GLU A 91 5.61 2.52 -3.04
N GLU A 92 4.62 2.22 -2.19
CA GLU A 92 4.71 1.11 -1.24
C GLU A 92 3.62 0.06 -1.47
N ILE A 93 4.08 -1.15 -1.80
CA ILE A 93 3.24 -2.35 -1.89
C ILE A 93 3.29 -3.09 -0.56
N SER A 94 2.11 -3.44 -0.05
CA SER A 94 1.93 -4.19 1.20
C SER A 94 2.64 -5.54 1.16
N ASP A 95 3.26 -5.92 2.28
CA ASP A 95 3.79 -7.28 2.49
C ASP A 95 2.71 -8.35 2.34
N ARG A 96 1.44 -7.97 2.54
CA ARG A 96 0.28 -8.86 2.44
C ARG A 96 -0.37 -8.90 1.06
N ALA A 97 0.18 -8.17 0.08
CA ALA A 97 -0.35 -8.15 -1.28
C ALA A 97 -0.38 -9.55 -1.93
N SER A 98 0.58 -10.41 -1.60
CA SER A 98 0.52 -11.83 -1.94
C SER A 98 1.25 -12.71 -0.92
N SER A 99 0.84 -13.97 -0.80
CA SER A 99 1.52 -14.96 0.04
C SER A 99 2.98 -15.17 -0.38
N THR A 100 3.24 -15.18 -1.70
CA THR A 100 4.59 -15.32 -2.27
C THR A 100 5.48 -14.13 -1.91
N LEU A 101 4.99 -12.89 -2.08
CA LEU A 101 5.75 -11.69 -1.72
C LEU A 101 6.06 -11.65 -0.22
N ASN A 102 5.07 -11.99 0.62
CA ASN A 102 5.24 -12.10 2.06
C ASN A 102 6.33 -13.12 2.43
N GLY A 103 6.31 -14.30 1.80
CA GLY A 103 7.32 -15.34 2.00
C GLY A 103 8.73 -14.87 1.63
N ILE A 104 8.88 -14.22 0.49
CA ILE A 104 10.17 -13.66 0.03
C ILE A 104 10.68 -12.61 1.01
N ARG A 105 9.84 -11.64 1.41
CA ARG A 105 10.23 -10.56 2.33
C ARG A 105 10.58 -11.08 3.72
N ARG A 106 9.84 -12.08 4.24
CA ARG A 106 10.19 -12.77 5.48
C ARG A 106 11.55 -13.46 5.38
N SER A 107 11.78 -14.24 4.32
CA SER A 107 13.06 -14.92 4.12
C SER A 107 14.23 -13.94 4.04
N LEU A 108 14.05 -12.80 3.37
CA LEU A 108 15.04 -11.73 3.32
C LEU A 108 15.33 -11.16 4.71
N LYS A 109 14.30 -10.89 5.50
CA LYS A 109 14.42 -10.38 6.87
C LYS A 109 15.15 -11.37 7.78
N ASP A 110 14.81 -12.65 7.70
CA ASP A 110 15.40 -13.72 8.51
C ASP A 110 16.87 -13.93 8.17
N LYS A 111 17.23 -13.92 6.87
CA LYS A 111 18.62 -13.98 6.42
C LYS A 111 19.42 -12.76 6.89
N ASN A 112 18.85 -11.55 6.78
CA ASN A 112 19.50 -10.33 7.26
C ASN A 112 19.67 -10.29 8.78
N SER A 113 18.72 -10.87 9.55
CA SER A 113 18.89 -11.07 10.99
C SER A 113 20.03 -12.04 11.27
N SER A 114 20.02 -13.19 10.61
CA SER A 114 21.05 -14.23 10.78
C SER A 114 22.46 -13.71 10.48
N VAL A 115 22.61 -12.87 9.45
CA VAL A 115 23.89 -12.22 9.12
C VAL A 115 24.31 -11.25 10.22
N ARG A 116 23.40 -10.39 10.70
CA ARG A 116 23.68 -9.47 11.82
C ARG A 116 24.05 -10.22 13.09
N ASP A 117 23.36 -11.31 13.41
CA ASP A 117 23.64 -12.14 14.59
C ASP A 117 25.03 -12.78 14.51
N LYS A 118 25.40 -13.30 13.34
CA LYS A 118 26.76 -13.82 13.09
C LYS A 118 27.83 -12.74 13.26
N ILE A 119 27.62 -11.55 12.70
CA ILE A 119 28.58 -10.44 12.81
C ILE A 119 28.69 -9.99 14.26
N ASN A 120 27.57 -9.83 14.97
CA ASN A 120 27.58 -9.50 16.39
C ASN A 120 28.30 -10.57 17.23
N GLY A 121 28.16 -11.86 16.88
CA GLY A 121 28.93 -12.94 17.47
C GLY A 121 30.44 -12.73 17.27
N ILE A 122 30.87 -12.44 16.04
CA ILE A 122 32.29 -12.15 15.73
C ILE A 122 32.80 -10.92 16.49
N VAL A 123 32.02 -9.84 16.54
CA VAL A 123 32.34 -8.62 17.29
C VAL A 123 32.57 -8.94 18.76
N ARG A 124 31.66 -9.70 19.38
CA ARG A 124 31.74 -10.08 20.80
C ARG A 124 32.94 -10.97 21.09
N SER A 125 33.18 -11.99 20.26
CA SER A 125 34.30 -12.92 20.42
C SER A 125 35.67 -12.24 20.24
N ASN A 126 35.75 -11.23 19.38
CA ASN A 126 37.00 -10.55 19.03
C ASN A 126 37.14 -9.15 19.64
N ALA A 127 36.27 -8.77 20.58
CA ALA A 127 36.19 -7.41 21.13
C ALA A 127 37.53 -6.87 21.66
N LYS A 128 38.42 -7.73 22.16
CA LYS A 128 39.75 -7.36 22.65
C LYS A 128 40.67 -6.79 21.55
N TYR A 129 40.52 -7.32 20.33
CA TYR A 129 41.32 -6.98 19.15
C TYR A 129 40.74 -5.82 18.33
N LEU A 130 39.48 -5.45 18.58
CA LEU A 130 38.78 -4.39 17.86
C LEU A 130 38.99 -3.03 18.51
N GLN A 131 39.03 -1.97 17.69
CA GLN A 131 39.15 -0.59 18.15
C GLN A 131 37.88 -0.18 18.91
N ASP A 132 36.71 -0.46 18.33
CA ASP A 132 35.39 -0.36 18.96
C ASP A 132 34.64 -1.69 18.79
N ALA A 133 33.83 -2.07 19.78
CA ALA A 133 33.00 -3.28 19.74
C ALA A 133 31.74 -3.09 18.85
N LEU A 134 31.95 -2.58 17.65
CA LEU A 134 30.92 -2.22 16.67
C LEU A 134 31.42 -2.63 15.28
N TYR A 135 30.49 -2.97 14.38
CA TYR A 135 30.78 -3.16 12.96
C TYR A 135 30.35 -1.93 12.17
N THR A 136 31.02 -1.68 11.06
CA THR A 136 30.65 -0.62 10.10
C THR A 136 30.35 -1.22 8.73
N MET A 137 29.67 -0.46 7.88
CA MET A 137 29.46 -0.83 6.48
C MET A 137 30.36 0.04 5.61
N ARG A 138 31.12 -0.59 4.69
CA ARG A 138 31.85 0.10 3.62
C ARG A 138 31.41 -0.48 2.29
N GLY A 139 30.65 0.29 1.52
CA GLY A 139 29.90 -0.25 0.38
C GLY A 139 28.97 -1.37 0.86
N ASP A 140 29.05 -2.52 0.21
CA ASP A 140 28.20 -3.69 0.52
C ASP A 140 28.87 -4.70 1.48
N ARG A 141 29.95 -4.30 2.15
CA ARG A 141 30.72 -5.19 3.04
C ARG A 141 30.69 -4.72 4.48
N TYR A 142 30.47 -5.68 5.38
CA TYR A 142 30.66 -5.49 6.81
C TYR A 142 32.15 -5.43 7.14
N VAL A 143 32.57 -4.39 7.85
CA VAL A 143 33.96 -4.12 8.20
C VAL A 143 34.10 -3.96 9.71
N LEU A 144 35.09 -4.65 10.26
CA LEU A 144 35.46 -4.65 11.67
C LEU A 144 36.76 -3.85 11.85
N PRO A 145 36.75 -2.75 12.62
CA PRO A 145 37.96 -1.94 12.84
C PRO A 145 38.89 -2.64 13.83
N VAL A 146 40.04 -3.14 13.35
CA VAL A 146 41.06 -3.81 14.17
C VAL A 146 42.05 -2.79 14.73
N LYS A 147 42.43 -2.91 16.00
CA LYS A 147 43.46 -2.06 16.63
C LYS A 147 44.78 -2.19 15.87
N ALA A 148 45.52 -1.09 15.75
CA ALA A 148 46.79 -1.05 15.04
C ALA A 148 47.82 -2.07 15.58
N GLU A 149 47.79 -2.34 16.88
CA GLU A 149 48.66 -3.30 17.58
C GLU A 149 48.48 -4.74 17.11
N TYR A 150 47.30 -5.09 16.56
CA TYR A 150 46.97 -6.42 16.06
C TYR A 150 46.90 -6.47 14.53
N LYS A 151 47.40 -5.43 13.85
CA LYS A 151 47.37 -5.33 12.39
C LYS A 151 48.57 -6.10 11.81
N GLY A 152 48.35 -7.33 11.35
CA GLY A 152 49.35 -8.14 10.65
C GLY A 152 50.05 -9.24 11.48
N SER A 153 49.52 -9.59 12.65
CA SER A 153 49.85 -10.86 13.32
C SER A 153 49.06 -12.03 12.75
#